data_AF-A0A3M1IVE6-F1
#
_entry.id   AF-A0A3M1IVE6-F1
#
_cell.length_a   1.000
_cell.length_b   1.000
_cell.length_c   1.000
_cell.angle_alpha   90.00
_cell.angle_beta   90.00
_cell.angle_gamma   90.00
#
_symmetry.space_group_name_H-M   'P 1'
#
loop_
_entity.id
_entity.type
_entity.pdbx_description
1 polymer ?
#
loop_
_entity_poly.entity_id
_entity_poly.type
_entity_poly.pdbx_seq_one_letter_code
_entity_poly.pdbx_strand_id
1 'polypeptide(L)'
;MTLVCRDCFHCEESDSPACPACNSRRVVVHPALHRLGVAHVDCDAFFAAIEKRDNPDLRDKPVIVGGGSRGVVLTCCYIARLYGVRSAMPMFQA
;
A
#
# COMPACT_ATOMS: atom_id res chain seq x y z
N MET A 1 21.18 -18.43 -2.60
CA MET A 1 20.73 -17.04 -2.34
C MET A 1 19.71 -17.04 -1.20
N THR A 2 19.37 -15.89 -0.60
CA THR A 2 18.28 -15.87 0.42
C THR A 2 16.94 -15.79 -0.27
N LEU A 3 16.05 -16.73 0.07
CA LEU A 3 14.70 -16.83 -0.43
C LEU A 3 13.73 -16.42 0.68
N VAL A 4 12.75 -15.56 0.36
CA VAL A 4 11.58 -15.29 1.19
C VAL A 4 10.31 -15.60 0.42
N CYS A 5 9.45 -16.44 0.99
CA CYS A 5 8.12 -16.71 0.45
C CYS A 5 7.16 -15.58 0.81
N ARG A 6 6.42 -15.06 -0.18
CA ARG A 6 5.40 -14.02 0.03
C ARG A 6 4.07 -14.53 0.55
N ASP A 7 3.88 -15.85 0.62
CA ASP A 7 2.60 -16.46 1.03
C ASP A 7 2.66 -17.03 2.45
N CYS A 8 3.74 -17.74 2.82
CA CYS A 8 3.90 -18.32 4.16
C CYS A 8 5.03 -17.69 4.99
N PHE A 9 5.74 -16.70 4.44
CA PHE A 9 6.86 -16.01 5.08
C PHE A 9 8.06 -16.90 5.43
N HIS A 10 8.13 -18.14 4.91
CA HIS A 10 9.31 -18.98 5.06
C HIS A 10 10.54 -18.28 4.47
N CYS A 11 11.63 -18.30 5.24
CA CYS A 11 12.86 -17.60 4.92
C CYS A 11 14.04 -18.54 5.14
N GLU A 12 14.77 -18.86 4.08
CA GLU A 12 15.96 -19.70 4.16
C GLU A 12 16.94 -19.38 3.03
N GLU A 13 18.14 -19.95 3.12
CA GLU A 13 19.07 -19.98 2.00
C GLU A 13 18.66 -21.12 1.05
N SER A 14 18.21 -20.75 -0.14
CA SER A 14 17.73 -21.71 -1.14
C SER A 14 17.86 -21.11 -2.53
N ASP A 15 18.22 -21.96 -3.50
CA ASP A 15 18.19 -21.64 -4.93
C ASP A 15 16.98 -22.30 -5.63
N SER A 16 16.03 -22.81 -4.84
CA SER A 16 14.80 -23.39 -5.36
C SER A 16 13.92 -22.31 -6.03
N PRO A 17 13.28 -22.62 -7.17
CA PRO A 17 12.30 -21.73 -7.80
C PRO A 17 10.95 -21.68 -7.05
N ALA A 18 10.77 -22.49 -6.00
CA ALA A 18 9.57 -22.56 -5.18
C ALA A 18 9.92 -22.65 -3.69
N CYS A 19 9.01 -22.15 -2.85
CA CYS A 19 9.13 -22.23 -1.41
C CYS A 19 9.14 -23.70 -0.94
N PRO A 20 10.13 -24.16 -0.16
CA PRO A 20 10.17 -25.54 0.30
C PRO A 20 9.12 -25.87 1.35
N ALA A 21 8.60 -24.86 2.06
CA ALA A 21 7.58 -25.05 3.09
C ALA A 21 6.15 -25.18 2.53
N CYS A 22 5.80 -24.41 1.48
CA CYS A 22 4.43 -24.35 0.96
C CYS A 22 4.30 -24.56 -0.56
N ASN A 23 5.41 -24.80 -1.26
CA ASN A 23 5.50 -24.95 -2.72
C ASN A 23 5.03 -23.74 -3.54
N SER A 24 4.82 -22.58 -2.91
CA SER A 24 4.48 -21.35 -3.63
C SER A 24 5.64 -20.88 -4.51
N ARG A 25 5.31 -20.38 -5.71
CA ARG A 25 6.24 -19.71 -6.63
C ARG A 25 6.36 -18.21 -6.38
N ARG A 26 5.57 -17.63 -5.46
CA ARG A 26 5.63 -16.22 -5.07
C ARG A 26 6.79 -16.00 -4.11
N VAL A 27 8.02 -16.20 -4.60
CA VAL A 27 9.26 -16.07 -3.83
C VAL A 27 10.05 -14.84 -4.27
N VAL A 28 10.73 -14.20 -3.32
CA VAL A 28 11.73 -13.17 -3.57
C VAL A 28 13.08 -13.77 -3.23
N VAL A 29 13.99 -13.80 -4.20
CA VAL A 29 15.34 -14.34 -4.03
C VAL A 29 16.34 -13.21 -4.23
N HIS A 30 17.14 -12.93 -3.21
CA HIS A 30 18.18 -11.90 -3.31
C HIS A 30 19.37 -12.23 -2.38
N PRO A 31 20.62 -12.10 -2.85
CA PRO A 31 21.82 -12.43 -2.05
C PRO A 31 22.02 -11.52 -0.83
N ALA A 32 21.39 -10.35 -0.81
CA ALA A 32 21.47 -9.39 0.29
C ALA A 32 20.13 -9.23 1.06
N LEU A 33 19.18 -10.15 0.89
CA LEU A 33 17.84 -9.99 1.47
C LEU A 33 17.85 -9.84 3.01
N HIS A 34 18.72 -10.58 3.70
CA HIS A 34 18.95 -10.49 5.15
C HIS A 34 19.93 -9.37 5.56
N ARG A 35 20.58 -8.72 4.58
CA ARG A 35 21.49 -7.58 4.78
C ARG A 35 20.82 -6.24 4.50
N LEU A 36 19.56 -6.24 4.05
CA LEU A 36 18.75 -5.05 3.89
C LEU A 36 18.25 -4.60 5.27
N GLY A 37 19.06 -3.81 5.98
CA GLY A 37 18.74 -3.30 7.31
C GLY A 37 17.75 -2.12 7.34
N VAL A 38 17.06 -1.83 6.24
CA VAL A 38 16.14 -0.68 6.13
C VAL A 38 14.84 -1.12 5.47
N ALA A 39 13.74 -0.86 6.16
CA ALA A 39 12.39 -0.99 5.61
C ALA A 39 11.76 0.41 5.53
N HIS A 40 11.28 0.78 4.34
CA HIS A 40 10.44 1.95 4.14
C HIS A 40 8.99 1.49 4.12
N VAL A 41 8.20 1.97 5.09
CA VAL A 41 6.77 1.64 5.23
C VAL A 41 5.99 2.95 5.11
N ASP A 42 4.99 2.96 4.23
CA ASP A 42 4.06 4.07 4.04
C ASP A 42 2.62 3.58 4.15
N CYS A 43 1.71 4.46 4.57
CA CYS A 43 0.29 4.15 4.66
C CYS A 43 -0.46 4.70 3.45
N ASP A 44 -0.95 3.80 2.61
CA ASP A 44 -1.72 4.17 1.43
C ASP A 44 -2.98 4.98 1.76
N ALA A 45 -3.07 6.19 1.21
CA ALA A 45 -4.20 7.10 1.40
C ALA A 45 -4.65 7.25 2.87
N PHE A 46 -3.69 7.35 3.79
CA PHE A 46 -3.87 7.21 5.23
C PHE A 46 -5.16 7.80 5.81
N PHE A 47 -5.40 9.12 5.68
CA PHE A 47 -6.60 9.73 6.27
C PHE A 47 -7.90 9.24 5.62
N ALA A 48 -7.95 9.08 4.30
CA ALA A 48 -9.14 8.54 3.65
C ALA A 48 -9.37 7.06 3.99
N ALA A 49 -8.30 6.29 4.26
CA ALA A 49 -8.41 4.92 4.73
C ALA A 49 -8.99 4.84 6.14
N ILE A 50 -8.61 5.76 7.04
CA ILE A 50 -9.21 5.88 8.38
C ILE A 50 -10.70 6.21 8.28
N GLU A 51 -11.07 7.24 7.50
CA GLU A 51 -12.49 7.61 7.34
C GLU A 51 -13.34 6.46 6.80
N LYS A 52 -12.82 5.67 5.84
CA LYS A 52 -13.51 4.49 5.30
C LYS A 52 -13.59 3.31 6.28
N ARG A 53 -12.61 3.18 7.18
CA ARG A 53 -12.63 2.17 8.24
C ARG A 53 -13.68 2.53 9.29
N ASP A 54 -13.69 3.78 9.71
CA ASP A 54 -14.53 4.27 10.81
C ASP A 54 -15.99 4.47 10.35
N ASN A 55 -16.21 4.78 9.06
CA ASN A 55 -17.53 4.80 8.43
C ASN A 55 -17.61 3.83 7.24
N PRO A 56 -18.14 2.61 7.46
CA PRO A 56 -18.28 1.58 6.42
C PRO A 56 -19.08 2.00 5.19
N ASP A 57 -19.99 2.97 5.31
CA ASP A 57 -20.78 3.48 4.18
C ASP A 57 -19.93 4.23 3.13
N LEU A 58 -18.68 4.55 3.47
CA LEU A 58 -17.72 5.19 2.57
C LEU A 58 -16.83 4.19 1.80
N ARG A 59 -16.89 2.89 2.11
CA ARG A 59 -15.98 1.87 1.58
C ARG A 59 -15.83 1.93 0.06
N ASP A 60 -16.94 1.94 -0.66
CA ASP A 60 -16.98 1.90 -2.12
C ASP A 60 -17.20 3.28 -2.76
N LYS A 61 -17.08 4.35 -1.97
CA LYS A 61 -17.28 5.73 -2.44
C LYS A 61 -15.94 6.42 -2.75
N PRO A 62 -15.91 7.37 -3.70
CA PRO A 62 -14.80 8.32 -3.79
C PRO A 62 -14.77 9.19 -2.53
N VAL A 63 -13.63 9.21 -1.84
CA VAL A 63 -13.42 9.96 -0.60
C VAL A 63 -12.19 10.84 -0.74
N ILE A 64 -12.35 12.11 -0.38
CA ILE A 64 -11.30 13.10 -0.24
C ILE A 64 -11.34 13.67 1.18
N VAL A 65 -10.17 13.93 1.74
CA VAL A 65 -9.98 14.61 3.02
C VAL A 65 -9.17 15.86 2.72
N GLY A 66 -9.60 17.03 3.20
CA GLY A 66 -8.96 18.31 2.91
C GLY A 66 -9.55 19.46 3.70
N GLY A 67 -8.94 20.63 3.56
CA GLY A 67 -9.44 21.87 4.19
C GLY A 67 -10.68 22.43 3.49
N GLY A 68 -11.36 23.40 4.11
CA GLY A 68 -12.55 24.04 3.53
C GLY A 68 -12.28 25.00 2.36
N SER A 69 -12.81 26.23 2.43
CA SER A 69 -12.91 27.17 1.31
C SER A 69 -11.61 27.60 0.62
N ARG A 70 -10.46 27.47 1.28
CA ARG A 70 -9.11 27.72 0.70
C ARG A 70 -8.16 26.53 0.92
N GLY A 71 -8.73 25.34 1.11
CA GLY A 71 -7.99 24.11 1.38
C GLY A 71 -7.52 23.40 0.11
N VAL A 72 -6.62 22.45 0.33
CA VAL A 72 -6.22 21.45 -0.66
C VAL A 72 -6.67 20.07 -0.20
N VAL A 73 -6.77 19.13 -1.13
CA VAL A 73 -6.93 17.71 -0.88
C VAL A 73 -5.69 17.22 -0.13
N LEU A 74 -5.83 16.99 1.17
CA LEU A 74 -4.80 16.40 2.02
C LEU A 74 -4.59 14.92 1.68
N THR A 75 -5.67 14.21 1.37
CA THR A 75 -5.63 12.80 0.97
C THR A 75 -6.84 12.47 0.09
N CYS A 76 -6.65 11.58 -0.88
CA CYS A 76 -7.73 11.02 -1.68
C CYS A 76 -7.57 9.49 -1.78
N CYS A 77 -8.66 8.75 -1.65
CA CYS A 77 -8.62 7.30 -1.83
C CYS A 77 -8.44 6.92 -3.32
N TYR A 78 -8.03 5.69 -3.61
CA TYR A 78 -7.83 5.23 -4.99
C TYR A 78 -9.07 5.38 -5.87
N ILE A 79 -10.29 5.20 -5.34
CA ILE A 79 -11.53 5.42 -6.08
C ILE A 79 -11.64 6.88 -6.56
N ALA A 80 -11.34 7.87 -5.71
CA ALA A 80 -11.34 9.28 -6.09
C ALA A 80 -10.28 9.60 -7.16
N ARG A 81 -9.15 8.89 -7.16
CA ARG A 81 -8.10 9.08 -8.19
C ARG A 81 -8.55 8.70 -9.59
N LEU A 82 -9.55 7.82 -9.74
CA LEU A 82 -10.16 7.47 -11.03
C LEU A 82 -10.93 8.66 -11.63
N TYR A 83 -11.39 9.58 -10.79
CA TYR A 83 -12.08 10.81 -11.21
C TYR A 83 -11.12 11.99 -11.44
N GLY A 84 -9.80 11.74 -11.47
CA GLY A 84 -8.80 12.78 -11.70
C GLY A 84 -8.34 13.51 -10.44
N VAL A 85 -8.90 13.21 -9.27
CA VAL A 85 -8.47 13.85 -8.01
C VAL A 85 -7.05 13.45 -7.66
N ARG A 86 -6.27 14.41 -7.13
CA ARG A 86 -4.88 14.23 -6.70
C ARG A 86 -4.63 14.91 -5.36
N SER A 87 -3.62 14.42 -4.62
CA SER A 87 -3.14 15.12 -3.43
C SER A 87 -2.66 16.53 -3.79
N ALA A 88 -2.84 17.47 -2.86
CA ALA A 88 -2.56 18.89 -3.02
C ALA A 88 -3.42 19.62 -4.07
N MET A 89 -4.40 18.95 -4.70
CA MET A 89 -5.37 19.61 -5.58
C MET A 89 -6.20 20.62 -4.78
N PRO A 90 -6.44 21.84 -5.30
CA PRO A 90 -7.34 22.78 -4.63
C PRO A 90 -8.73 22.18 -4.46
N MET A 91 -9.34 22.33 -3.29
CA MET A 91 -10.62 21.69 -2.97
C MET A 91 -11.78 22.16 -3.86
N PHE A 92 -11.69 23.37 -4.42
CA PHE A 92 -12.68 23.88 -5.37
C PHE A 92 -12.58 23.24 -6.77
N GLN A 93 -11.48 22.52 -7.06
CA GLN A 93 -11.25 21.80 -8.32
C GLN A 93 -11.39 20.28 -8.17
N ALA A 94 -11.43 19.79 -6.92
CA ALA A 94 -11.40 18.38 -6.57
C ALA A 94 -12.78 17.72 -6.64
#